data_AF-A0A944N794-F1
#
_entry.id   AF-A0A944N794-F1
#
_cell.length_a   1.000
_cell.length_b   1.000
_cell.length_c   1.000
_cell.angle_alpha   90.00
_cell.angle_beta   90.00
_cell.angle_gamma   90.00
#
_symmetry.space_group_name_H-M   'P 1'
#
loop_
_entity.id
_entity.type
_entity.pdbx_description
1 polymer ?
#
loop_
_entity_poly.entity_id
_entity_poly.type
_entity_poly.pdbx_seq_one_letter_code
_entity_poly.pdbx_strand_id
1 'polypeptide(L)'
;GALLYGLILNQILLWGNWLAESSVLLWYPESGPVDLQTWAWDQVVGLLLMFVILLGIMLLMKLLDQFGLSKFLQSIFKPLLSKLGIGKEATNITVIGITLGISYGGGLIIKESHAGTIPPRDIFFALVLMGLFHSIVEDTLLMLLLGGSLWGFLVGRLIFALLAVWLLVRLLSLISDQRFQRYFFKPKAVYQVASPADEPV
;
A
#
# COMPACT_ATOMS: atom_id res chain seq x y z
N GLY A 1 8.45 -5.04 -6.99
CA GLY A 1 7.00 -5.02 -7.25
C GLY A 1 6.71 -4.38 -8.59
N ALA A 2 6.73 -3.05 -8.65
CA ALA A 2 6.33 -2.27 -9.83
C ALA A 2 7.04 -2.66 -11.14
N LEU A 3 8.36 -2.81 -11.15
CA LEU A 3 9.10 -3.22 -12.37
C LEU A 3 8.67 -4.59 -12.90
N LEU A 4 8.57 -5.59 -12.01
CA LEU A 4 8.16 -6.94 -12.38
C LEU A 4 6.70 -6.96 -12.85
N TYR A 5 5.82 -6.22 -12.18
CA TYR A 5 4.44 -6.03 -12.62
C TYR A 5 4.36 -5.36 -14.00
N GLY A 6 5.15 -4.31 -14.24
CA GLY A 6 5.21 -3.61 -15.53
C GLY A 6 5.72 -4.50 -16.67
N LEU A 7 6.70 -5.36 -16.42
CA LEU A 7 7.19 -6.33 -17.41
C LEU A 7 6.12 -7.37 -17.77
N ILE A 8 5.44 -7.93 -16.76
CA ILE A 8 4.31 -8.86 -16.97
C ILE A 8 3.19 -8.15 -17.73
N LEU A 9 2.88 -6.93 -17.29
CA LEU A 9 2.05 -5.89 -17.91
C LEU A 9 2.21 -5.85 -19.43
N ASN A 10 3.41 -5.39 -19.79
CA ASN A 10 3.86 -5.19 -21.15
C ASN A 10 3.75 -6.46 -21.99
N GLN A 11 4.21 -7.60 -21.46
CA GLN A 11 4.20 -8.86 -22.19
C GLN A 11 2.77 -9.33 -22.52
N ILE A 12 1.82 -9.18 -21.57
CA ILE A 12 0.41 -9.52 -21.79
C ILE A 12 -0.22 -8.60 -22.83
N LEU A 13 0.03 -7.29 -22.75
CA LEU A 13 -0.52 -6.30 -23.68
C LEU A 13 0.00 -6.49 -25.11
N LEU A 14 1.31 -6.75 -25.26
CA LEU A 14 1.91 -7.07 -26.56
C LEU A 14 1.34 -8.36 -27.15
N TRP A 15 1.10 -9.38 -26.33
CA TRP A 15 0.54 -10.65 -26.80
C TRP A 15 -0.91 -10.52 -27.25
N GLY A 16 -1.72 -9.72 -26.54
CA GLY A 16 -3.12 -9.46 -26.88
C GLY A 16 -3.35 -8.37 -27.93
N ASN A 17 -2.31 -7.63 -28.34
CA ASN A 17 -2.40 -6.39 -29.10
C ASN A 17 -3.41 -5.38 -28.47
N TRP A 18 -3.53 -5.40 -27.15
CA TRP A 18 -4.44 -4.52 -26.40
C TRP A 18 -3.70 -3.23 -26.03
N LEU A 19 -4.37 -2.08 -26.11
CA LEU A 19 -3.79 -0.77 -25.79
C LEU A 19 -2.51 -0.44 -26.60
N ALA A 20 -2.42 -0.90 -27.86
CA ALA A 20 -1.32 -0.60 -28.76
C ALA A 20 -1.38 0.83 -29.34
N GLU A 21 -2.46 1.56 -29.09
CA GLU A 21 -2.60 2.97 -29.47
C GLU A 21 -1.67 3.84 -28.62
N SER A 22 -1.06 4.85 -29.24
CA SER A 22 -0.19 5.79 -28.51
C SER A 22 -1.02 6.57 -27.50
N SER A 23 -0.64 6.54 -26.22
CA SER A 23 -1.32 7.31 -25.18
C SER A 23 -1.22 8.80 -25.51
N VAL A 24 -2.36 9.46 -25.70
CA VAL A 24 -2.41 10.91 -25.86
C VAL A 24 -2.12 11.54 -24.50
N LEU A 25 -0.90 12.06 -24.32
CA LEU A 25 -0.55 12.82 -23.13
C LEU A 25 -1.35 14.12 -23.14
N LEU A 26 -2.25 14.27 -22.16
CA LEU A 26 -3.07 15.48 -21.99
C LEU A 26 -2.26 16.72 -21.58
N TRP A 27 -1.00 16.54 -21.19
CA TRP A 27 -0.11 17.60 -20.75
C TRP A 27 1.29 17.44 -21.36
N TYR A 28 1.81 18.52 -21.92
CA TYR A 28 3.16 18.65 -22.43
C TYR A 28 3.85 19.80 -21.69
N PRO A 29 5.00 19.60 -21.03
CA PRO A 29 5.76 20.70 -20.46
C PRO A 29 6.30 21.57 -21.61
N GLU A 30 6.08 22.88 -21.55
CA GLU A 30 6.63 23.82 -22.54
C GLU A 30 8.15 23.84 -22.44
N SER A 31 8.84 23.50 -23.54
CA SER A 31 10.30 23.56 -23.62
C SER A 31 10.76 24.97 -24.01
N GLY A 32 10.73 25.90 -23.06
CA GLY A 32 11.34 27.23 -23.19
C GLY A 32 12.83 27.26 -22.79
N PRO A 33 13.54 28.38 -23.01
CA PRO A 33 14.90 28.56 -22.50
C PRO A 33 14.92 28.45 -20.97
N VAL A 34 15.75 27.53 -20.46
CA VAL A 34 15.84 27.25 -19.02
C VAL A 34 16.78 28.25 -18.38
N ASP A 35 16.23 29.31 -17.79
CA ASP A 35 16.95 30.18 -16.84
C ASP A 35 16.79 29.62 -15.42
N LEU A 36 17.76 29.85 -14.54
CA LEU A 36 17.75 29.30 -13.18
C LEU A 36 16.54 29.81 -12.39
N GLN A 37 16.17 31.08 -12.60
CA GLN A 37 15.03 31.71 -11.94
C GLN A 37 13.69 31.15 -12.45
N THR A 38 13.54 30.98 -13.76
CA THR A 38 12.31 30.40 -14.34
C THR A 38 12.16 28.93 -13.93
N TRP A 39 13.24 28.16 -13.98
CA TRP A 39 13.26 26.80 -13.47
C TRP A 39 12.84 26.71 -12.00
N ALA A 40 13.40 27.55 -11.13
CA ALA A 40 13.07 27.54 -9.71
C ALA A 40 11.60 27.90 -9.46
N TRP A 41 11.07 28.87 -10.20
CA TRP A 41 9.66 29.25 -10.14
C TRP A 41 8.75 28.11 -10.60
N ASP A 42 9.07 27.47 -11.72
CA ASP A 42 8.31 26.33 -12.23
C ASP A 42 8.32 25.14 -11.25
N GLN A 43 9.43 24.92 -10.53
CA GLN A 43 9.47 23.93 -9.45
C GLN A 43 8.54 24.30 -8.28
N VAL A 44 8.52 25.56 -7.84
CA VAL A 44 7.63 26.00 -6.77
C VAL A 44 6.17 25.85 -7.17
N VAL A 45 5.82 26.28 -8.39
CA VAL A 45 4.46 26.14 -8.93
C VAL A 45 4.07 24.66 -9.05
N GLY A 46 4.97 23.82 -9.57
CA GLY A 46 4.76 22.37 -9.67
C GLY A 46 4.53 21.71 -8.32
N LEU A 47 5.36 22.03 -7.31
CA LEU A 47 5.20 21.53 -5.94
C LEU A 47 3.89 21.97 -5.30
N LEU A 48 3.49 23.24 -5.49
CA LEU A 48 2.23 23.77 -4.97
C LEU A 48 1.03 23.08 -5.64
N LEU A 49 1.08 22.89 -6.96
CA LEU A 49 0.04 22.19 -7.71
C LEU A 49 -0.09 20.73 -7.28
N MET A 50 1.04 20.01 -7.14
CA MET A 50 1.05 18.66 -6.59
C MET A 50 0.45 18.62 -5.18
N PHE A 51 0.84 19.55 -4.31
CA PHE A 51 0.30 19.64 -2.96
C PHE A 51 -1.23 19.79 -2.95
N VAL A 52 -1.77 20.69 -3.78
CA VAL A 52 -3.23 20.91 -3.88
C VAL A 52 -3.95 19.67 -4.42
N ILE A 53 -3.40 19.00 -5.44
CA ILE A 53 -3.96 17.76 -5.97
C ILE A 53 -3.99 16.66 -4.90
N LEU A 54 -2.85 16.42 -4.23
CA LEU A 54 -2.73 15.41 -3.19
C LEU A 54 -3.65 15.71 -2.01
N LEU A 55 -3.76 16.97 -1.60
CA LEU A 55 -4.70 17.40 -0.56
C LEU A 55 -6.14 17.10 -0.97
N GLY A 56 -6.52 17.42 -2.21
CA GLY A 56 -7.85 17.13 -2.75
C GLY A 56 -8.16 15.63 -2.77
N ILE A 57 -7.23 14.80 -3.24
CA ILE A 57 -7.38 13.33 -3.26
C ILE A 57 -7.47 12.78 -1.83
N MET A 58 -6.66 13.25 -0.89
CA MET A 58 -6.71 12.84 0.51
C MET A 58 -8.05 13.20 1.17
N LEU A 59 -8.58 14.40 0.91
CA LEU A 59 -9.90 14.82 1.39
C LEU A 59 -11.00 13.95 0.79
N LEU A 60 -10.95 13.67 -0.51
CA LEU A 60 -11.87 12.77 -1.19
C LEU A 60 -11.83 11.36 -0.60
N MET A 61 -10.63 10.80 -0.37
CA MET A 61 -10.48 9.48 0.28
C MET A 61 -11.13 9.46 1.65
N LYS A 62 -10.92 10.51 2.45
CA LYS A 62 -11.51 10.60 3.79
C LYS A 62 -13.05 10.67 3.72
N LEU A 63 -13.61 11.34 2.73
CA LEU A 63 -15.06 11.35 2.49
C LEU A 63 -15.57 9.97 2.04
N LEU A 64 -14.91 9.33 1.07
CA LEU A 64 -15.26 7.98 0.61
C LEU A 64 -15.21 6.95 1.76
N ASP A 65 -14.24 7.10 2.67
CA ASP A 65 -14.15 6.24 3.84
C ASP A 65 -15.31 6.44 4.81
N GLN A 66 -15.79 7.68 4.99
CA GLN A 66 -17.01 7.95 5.76
C GLN A 66 -18.25 7.31 5.15
N PHE A 67 -18.32 7.21 3.82
CA PHE A 67 -19.38 6.46 3.12
C PHE A 67 -19.23 4.92 3.24
N GLY A 68 -18.18 4.43 3.90
CA GLY A 68 -18.01 3.02 4.20
C GLY A 68 -17.07 2.28 3.24
N LEU A 69 -16.19 2.98 2.51
CA LEU A 69 -15.18 2.35 1.65
C LEU A 69 -14.34 1.31 2.40
N SER A 70 -13.85 1.63 3.62
CA SER A 70 -13.14 0.63 4.42
C SER A 70 -13.99 -0.58 4.76
N LYS A 71 -15.29 -0.43 5.04
CA LYS A 71 -16.17 -1.57 5.34
C LYS A 71 -16.38 -2.46 4.10
N PHE A 72 -16.54 -1.84 2.94
CA PHE A 72 -16.64 -2.54 1.67
C PHE A 72 -15.36 -3.33 1.36
N LEU A 73 -14.19 -2.69 1.47
CA LEU A 73 -12.90 -3.33 1.25
C LEU A 73 -12.65 -4.43 2.29
N GLN A 74 -13.01 -4.24 3.56
CA GLN A 74 -12.92 -5.29 4.58
C GLN A 74 -13.77 -6.51 4.18
N SER A 75 -14.97 -6.32 3.64
CA SER A 75 -15.81 -7.43 3.18
C SER A 75 -15.15 -8.26 2.07
N ILE A 76 -14.37 -7.63 1.19
CA ILE A 76 -13.67 -8.29 0.08
C ILE A 76 -12.36 -8.93 0.55
N PHE A 77 -11.54 -8.19 1.30
CA PHE A 77 -10.21 -8.63 1.72
C PHE A 77 -10.26 -9.64 2.85
N LYS A 78 -11.25 -9.60 3.75
CA LYS A 78 -11.41 -10.55 4.85
C LYS A 78 -11.50 -12.02 4.41
N PRO A 79 -12.39 -12.43 3.48
CA PRO A 79 -12.40 -13.82 3.02
C PRO A 79 -11.10 -14.21 2.31
N LEU A 80 -10.46 -13.26 1.63
CA LEU A 80 -9.23 -13.53 0.89
C LEU A 80 -8.02 -13.73 1.81
N LEU A 81 -7.85 -12.86 2.80
CA LEU A 81 -6.78 -12.91 3.80
C LEU A 81 -7.03 -14.01 4.83
N SER A 82 -8.28 -14.30 5.16
CA SER A 82 -8.63 -15.44 6.01
C SER A 82 -8.27 -16.78 5.36
N LYS A 83 -8.41 -16.93 4.03
CA LYS A 83 -7.93 -18.12 3.30
C LYS A 83 -6.41 -18.27 3.33
N LEU A 84 -5.69 -17.16 3.54
CA LEU A 84 -4.24 -17.13 3.69
C LEU A 84 -3.79 -17.38 5.14
N GLY A 85 -4.73 -17.54 6.08
CA GLY A 85 -4.44 -17.74 7.50
C GLY A 85 -4.08 -16.47 8.26
N ILE A 86 -4.34 -15.29 7.69
CA ILE A 86 -4.09 -13.99 8.32
C ILE A 86 -5.28 -13.62 9.22
N GLY A 87 -4.98 -13.20 10.44
CA GLY A 87 -5.97 -12.80 11.45
C GLY A 87 -6.85 -11.61 11.03
N LYS A 88 -8.02 -11.52 11.67
CA LYS A 88 -9.00 -10.44 11.44
C LYS A 88 -8.43 -9.07 11.80
N GLU A 89 -7.69 -8.97 12.90
CA GLU A 89 -7.09 -7.71 13.33
C GLU A 89 -6.06 -7.18 12.32
N ALA A 90 -5.14 -8.03 11.86
CA ALA A 90 -4.19 -7.67 10.81
C ALA A 90 -4.89 -7.26 9.51
N THR A 91 -5.98 -7.94 9.15
CA THR A 91 -6.80 -7.59 7.99
C THR A 91 -7.42 -6.19 8.12
N ASN A 92 -8.02 -5.88 9.27
CA ASN A 92 -8.64 -4.58 9.53
C ASN A 92 -7.63 -3.45 9.39
N ILE A 93 -6.47 -3.59 10.03
CA ILE A 93 -5.39 -2.60 9.98
C ILE A 93 -4.87 -2.44 8.55
N THR A 94 -4.72 -3.54 7.83
CA THR A 94 -4.24 -3.52 6.45
C THR A 94 -5.20 -2.76 5.54
N VAL A 95 -6.51 -3.03 5.65
CA VAL A 95 -7.51 -2.32 4.84
C VAL A 95 -7.54 -0.84 5.18
N ILE A 96 -7.48 -0.50 6.47
CA ILE A 96 -7.40 0.89 6.91
C ILE A 96 -6.15 1.58 6.34
N GLY A 97 -4.99 0.91 6.36
CA GLY A 97 -3.76 1.45 5.78
C GLY A 97 -3.74 1.55 4.26
N ILE A 98 -4.46 0.67 3.55
CA ILE A 98 -4.60 0.77 2.09
C ILE A 98 -5.54 1.92 1.70
N THR A 99 -6.58 2.18 2.50
CA THR A 99 -7.59 3.20 2.21
C THR A 99 -7.14 4.60 2.66
N LEU A 100 -6.62 4.72 3.88
CA LEU A 100 -6.24 6.00 4.50
C LEU A 100 -4.74 6.30 4.38
N GLY A 101 -3.96 5.35 3.86
CA GLY A 101 -2.53 5.51 3.62
C GLY A 101 -1.64 4.75 4.61
N ILE A 102 -0.45 4.39 4.10
CA ILE A 102 0.54 3.58 4.84
C ILE A 102 1.03 4.24 6.12
N SER A 103 1.05 5.57 6.20
CA SER A 103 1.44 6.28 7.43
C SER A 103 0.44 6.03 8.56
N TYR A 104 -0.86 6.04 8.25
CA TYR A 104 -1.91 5.76 9.22
C TYR A 104 -1.97 4.27 9.59
N GLY A 105 -1.95 3.40 8.57
CA GLY A 105 -1.91 1.95 8.77
C GLY A 105 -0.66 1.49 9.53
N GLY A 106 0.50 2.05 9.20
CA GLY A 106 1.78 1.77 9.85
C GLY A 106 1.79 2.19 11.32
N GLY A 107 1.24 3.37 11.65
CA GLY A 107 1.08 3.79 13.04
C GLY A 107 0.20 2.84 13.85
N LEU A 108 -0.88 2.33 13.24
CA LEU A 108 -1.75 1.34 13.86
C LEU A 108 -1.06 -0.03 13.99
N ILE A 109 -0.29 -0.48 13.00
CA ILE A 109 0.53 -1.70 13.09
C ILE A 109 1.53 -1.60 14.24
N ILE A 110 2.23 -0.48 14.36
CA ILE A 110 3.21 -0.26 15.45
C ILE A 110 2.50 -0.39 16.79
N LYS A 111 1.38 0.33 16.99
CA LYS A 111 0.59 0.27 18.22
C LYS A 111 0.17 -1.15 18.59
N GLU A 112 -0.41 -1.89 17.65
CA GLU A 112 -0.91 -3.26 17.89
C GLU A 112 0.23 -4.28 18.05
N SER A 113 1.37 -4.05 17.40
CA SER A 113 2.57 -4.87 17.59
C SER A 113 3.14 -4.76 19.00
N HIS A 114 3.09 -3.55 19.59
CA HIS A 114 3.50 -3.30 20.97
C HIS A 114 2.50 -3.89 21.97
N ALA A 115 1.19 -3.84 21.66
CA ALA A 115 0.15 -4.44 22.49
C ALA A 115 0.22 -5.99 22.50
N GLY A 116 0.88 -6.61 21.51
CA GLY A 116 1.00 -8.07 21.41
C GLY A 116 -0.29 -8.78 21.03
N THR A 117 -1.28 -8.02 20.52
CA THR A 117 -2.60 -8.51 20.10
C THR A 117 -2.55 -9.29 18.78
N ILE A 118 -1.52 -9.06 17.96
CA ILE A 118 -1.40 -9.62 16.61
C ILE A 118 -0.13 -10.48 16.48
N PRO A 119 -0.21 -11.68 15.89
CA PRO A 119 0.96 -12.51 15.62
C PRO A 119 1.99 -11.78 14.73
N PRO A 120 3.30 -11.92 14.97
CA PRO A 120 4.34 -11.30 14.15
C PRO A 120 4.24 -11.63 12.65
N ARG A 121 3.82 -12.86 12.34
CA ARG A 121 3.61 -13.33 10.96
C ARG A 121 2.49 -12.57 10.25
N ASP A 122 1.41 -12.28 10.95
CA ASP A 122 0.28 -11.52 10.41
C ASP A 122 0.64 -10.05 10.20
N ILE A 123 1.44 -9.48 11.11
CA ILE A 123 2.02 -8.14 10.95
C ILE A 123 2.89 -8.07 9.69
N PHE A 124 3.74 -9.07 9.47
CA PHE A 124 4.59 -9.11 8.28
C PHE A 124 3.76 -9.14 6.99
N PHE A 125 2.75 -10.00 6.90
CA PHE A 125 1.89 -10.04 5.71
C PHE A 125 1.03 -8.77 5.55
N ALA A 126 0.57 -8.18 6.65
CA ALA A 126 -0.10 -6.89 6.63
C ALA A 126 0.80 -5.79 6.04
N LEU A 127 2.08 -5.73 6.47
CA LEU A 127 3.06 -4.79 5.95
C LEU A 127 3.38 -5.02 4.48
N VAL A 128 3.52 -6.29 4.04
CA VAL A 128 3.76 -6.59 2.62
C VAL A 128 2.56 -6.21 1.77
N LEU A 129 1.35 -6.57 2.19
CA LEU A 129 0.13 -6.23 1.45
C LEU A 129 -0.05 -4.72 1.38
N MET A 130 0.09 -4.02 2.51
CA MET A 130 0.05 -2.57 2.57
C MET A 130 1.12 -1.95 1.68
N GLY A 131 2.36 -2.45 1.69
CA GLY A 131 3.42 -1.98 0.81
C GLY A 131 3.13 -2.17 -0.69
N LEU A 132 2.42 -3.23 -1.08
CA LEU A 132 2.03 -3.43 -2.48
C LEU A 132 0.83 -2.56 -2.89
N PHE A 133 -0.05 -2.23 -1.93
CA PHE A 133 -1.32 -1.53 -2.14
C PHE A 133 -1.36 -0.07 -1.67
N HIS A 134 -0.33 0.46 -1.01
CA HIS A 134 -0.40 1.70 -0.21
C HIS A 134 -0.90 2.95 -0.92
N SER A 135 -0.81 2.97 -2.25
CA SER A 135 -1.30 4.07 -3.07
C SER A 135 -2.17 3.56 -4.21
N ILE A 136 -2.88 2.44 -4.02
CA ILE A 136 -3.73 1.89 -5.11
C ILE A 136 -4.77 2.91 -5.57
N VAL A 137 -5.33 3.70 -4.66
CA VAL A 137 -6.33 4.69 -5.04
C VAL A 137 -5.68 5.95 -5.59
N GLU A 138 -4.69 6.51 -4.88
CA GLU A 138 -3.96 7.71 -5.28
C GLU A 138 -3.27 7.54 -6.64
N ASP A 139 -2.46 6.49 -6.80
CA ASP A 139 -1.75 6.22 -8.06
C ASP A 139 -2.73 5.96 -9.21
N THR A 140 -3.85 5.28 -8.96
CA THR A 140 -4.85 5.04 -10.00
C THR A 140 -5.51 6.34 -10.44
N LEU A 141 -5.91 7.21 -9.50
CA LEU A 141 -6.50 8.51 -9.83
C LEU A 141 -5.52 9.39 -10.61
N LEU A 142 -4.25 9.46 -10.17
CA LEU A 142 -3.21 10.21 -10.86
C LEU A 142 -2.94 9.66 -12.26
N MET A 143 -2.84 8.33 -12.42
CA MET A 143 -2.61 7.72 -13.73
C MET A 143 -3.82 7.88 -14.67
N LEU A 144 -5.05 7.86 -14.16
CA LEU A 144 -6.25 8.16 -14.94
C LEU A 144 -6.23 9.60 -15.47
N LEU A 145 -5.80 10.56 -14.65
CA LEU A 145 -5.63 11.95 -15.08
C LEU A 145 -4.58 12.10 -16.20
N LEU A 146 -3.60 11.21 -16.25
CA LEU A 146 -2.57 11.18 -17.29
C LEU A 146 -2.98 10.37 -18.55
N GLY A 147 -4.22 9.88 -18.62
CA GLY A 147 -4.74 9.08 -19.75
C GLY A 147 -4.43 7.58 -19.66
N GLY A 148 -4.03 7.09 -18.48
CA GLY A 148 -3.78 5.68 -18.22
C GLY A 148 -5.06 4.84 -18.18
N SER A 149 -4.95 3.54 -18.49
CA SER A 149 -6.09 2.63 -18.48
C SER A 149 -6.41 2.11 -17.08
N LEU A 150 -7.67 2.24 -16.65
CA LEU A 150 -8.13 1.79 -15.33
C LEU A 150 -7.86 0.29 -15.11
N TRP A 151 -8.04 -0.52 -16.16
CA TRP A 151 -7.90 -1.98 -16.10
C TRP A 151 -6.48 -2.42 -15.76
N GLY A 152 -5.46 -1.78 -16.33
CA GLY A 152 -4.08 -2.07 -15.98
C GLY A 152 -3.81 -1.65 -14.54
N PHE A 153 -3.90 -0.35 -14.27
CA PHE A 153 -3.43 0.23 -13.01
C PHE A 153 -4.19 -0.25 -11.77
N LEU A 154 -5.52 -0.42 -11.86
CA LEU A 154 -6.32 -0.85 -10.72
C LEU A 154 -6.43 -2.37 -10.63
N VAL A 155 -7.01 -3.00 -11.65
CA VAL A 155 -7.37 -4.43 -11.61
C VAL A 155 -6.12 -5.30 -11.73
N GLY A 156 -5.23 -4.98 -12.67
CA GLY A 156 -3.97 -5.72 -12.82
C GLY A 156 -3.10 -5.65 -11.57
N ARG A 157 -2.99 -4.48 -10.95
CA ARG A 157 -2.24 -4.30 -9.69
C ARG A 157 -2.89 -5.06 -8.53
N LEU A 158 -4.22 -5.03 -8.42
CA LEU A 158 -4.96 -5.79 -7.42
C LEU A 158 -4.67 -7.29 -7.54
N ILE A 159 -4.79 -7.85 -8.73
CA ILE A 159 -4.50 -9.28 -8.97
C ILE A 159 -3.04 -9.60 -8.64
N PHE A 160 -2.10 -8.80 -9.16
CA PHE A 160 -0.67 -9.00 -8.94
C PHE A 160 -0.31 -9.01 -7.45
N ALA A 161 -0.79 -8.02 -6.69
CA ALA A 161 -0.44 -7.91 -5.29
C ALA A 161 -1.07 -9.04 -4.45
N LEU A 162 -2.29 -9.47 -4.76
CA LEU A 162 -2.91 -10.62 -4.12
C LEU A 162 -2.18 -11.93 -4.41
N LEU A 163 -1.78 -12.14 -5.67
CA LEU A 163 -0.98 -13.31 -6.07
C LEU A 163 0.40 -13.30 -5.41
N ALA A 164 1.06 -12.13 -5.35
CA ALA A 164 2.35 -11.98 -4.71
C ALA A 164 2.28 -12.32 -3.22
N VAL A 165 1.25 -11.83 -2.50
CA VAL A 165 1.04 -12.16 -1.09
C VAL A 165 0.68 -13.63 -0.91
N TRP A 166 -0.20 -14.18 -1.76
CA TRP A 166 -0.53 -15.62 -1.71
C TRP A 166 0.71 -16.50 -1.89
N LEU A 167 1.55 -16.19 -2.88
CA LEU A 167 2.79 -16.91 -3.14
C LEU A 167 3.75 -16.79 -1.96
N LEU A 168 3.89 -15.59 -1.39
CA LEU A 168 4.74 -15.33 -0.24
C LEU A 168 4.27 -16.11 1.00
N VAL A 169 2.97 -16.12 1.27
CA VAL A 169 2.35 -16.92 2.36
C VAL A 169 2.64 -18.40 2.15
N ARG A 170 2.47 -18.91 0.92
CA ARG A 170 2.71 -20.32 0.58
C ARG A 170 4.18 -20.68 0.78
N LEU A 171 5.11 -19.88 0.24
CA LEU A 171 6.55 -20.12 0.37
C LEU A 171 7.01 -20.06 1.84
N LEU A 172 6.52 -19.10 2.61
CA LEU A 172 6.86 -18.96 4.03
C LEU A 172 6.19 -20.03 4.88
N SER A 173 5.02 -20.57 4.49
CA SER A 173 4.40 -21.70 5.18
C SER A 173 5.22 -23.00 5.08
N LEU A 174 6.15 -23.09 4.13
CA LEU A 174 7.10 -24.22 4.02
C LEU A 174 8.24 -24.11 5.04
N ILE A 175 8.41 -22.95 5.67
CA ILE A 175 9.47 -22.67 6.64
C ILE A 175 8.86 -22.70 8.05
N SER A 176 9.51 -23.38 9.00
CA SER A 176 9.01 -23.45 10.38
C SER A 176 9.01 -22.08 11.06
N ASP A 177 8.00 -21.82 11.90
CA ASP A 177 7.83 -20.54 12.60
C ASP A 177 9.08 -20.13 13.41
N GLN A 178 9.83 -21.10 13.94
CA GLN A 178 11.10 -20.86 14.64
C GLN A 178 12.20 -20.27 13.75
N ARG A 179 12.29 -20.72 12.49
CA ARG A 179 13.26 -20.18 11.52
C ARG A 179 12.82 -18.81 11.01
N PHE A 180 11.52 -18.62 10.79
CA PHE A 180 10.95 -17.34 10.39
C PHE A 180 11.21 -16.27 11.46
N GLN A 181 10.93 -16.56 12.73
CA GLN A 181 11.20 -15.63 13.82
C GLN A 181 12.69 -15.30 13.95
N ARG A 182 13.59 -16.29 13.78
CA ARG A 182 15.04 -16.07 13.89
C ARG A 182 15.61 -15.16 12.81
N TYR A 183 15.08 -15.20 11.59
CA TYR A 183 15.59 -14.40 10.47
C TYR A 183 14.89 -13.03 10.33
N PHE A 184 13.57 -12.96 10.60
CA PHE A 184 12.79 -11.74 10.36
C PHE A 184 12.53 -10.90 11.61
N PHE A 185 12.69 -11.46 12.82
CA PHE A 185 12.42 -10.74 14.07
C PHE A 185 13.63 -10.78 15.00
N LYS A 186 14.00 -9.62 15.57
CA LYS A 186 14.95 -9.60 16.69
C LYS A 186 14.29 -10.29 17.90
N PRO A 187 15.02 -11.11 18.67
CA PRO A 187 14.47 -11.70 19.89
C PRO A 187 13.92 -10.59 20.80
N LYS A 188 12.69 -10.77 21.30
CA LYS A 188 12.05 -9.83 22.23
C LYS A 188 12.98 -9.63 23.42
N ALA A 189 13.54 -8.44 23.58
CA ALA A 189 13.91 -7.95 24.90
C ALA A 189 12.59 -7.84 25.67
N VAL A 190 12.44 -8.67 26.69
CA VAL A 190 11.28 -8.67 27.57
C VAL A 190 11.20 -7.28 28.20
N TYR A 191 10.31 -6.42 27.71
CA TYR A 191 9.88 -5.26 28.48
C TYR A 191 9.03 -5.81 29.61
N GLN A 192 9.67 -6.06 30.75
CA GLN A 192 8.97 -6.17 32.03
C GLN A 192 8.25 -4.85 32.24
N VAL A 193 6.94 -4.85 32.04
CA VAL A 193 6.09 -3.83 32.67
C VAL A 193 6.25 -4.06 34.16
N ALA A 194 6.95 -3.14 34.84
CA ALA A 194 7.06 -3.17 36.29
C ALA A 194 5.64 -3.24 36.88
N SER A 195 5.37 -4.29 37.66
CA SER A 195 4.16 -4.40 38.46
C SER A 195 4.17 -3.26 39.49
N PRO A 196 3.06 -2.52 39.69
CA PRO A 196 2.99 -1.43 40.66
C PRO A 196 2.91 -1.93 42.12
N ALA A 197 3.64 -3.01 42.45
CA ALA A 197 3.62 -3.66 43.77
C ALA A 197 4.86 -3.34 44.63
N ASP A 198 5.81 -2.54 44.13
CA ASP A 198 7.04 -2.17 44.83
C ASP A 198 7.09 -0.67 45.19
N GLU A 199 5.99 -0.11 45.72
CA GLU A 199 6.08 1.11 46.53
C GLU A 199 6.34 0.72 47.99
N PRO A 200 7.50 1.05 48.58
CA PRO A 200 7.69 0.87 50.01
C PRO A 200 6.85 1.91 50.76
N VAL A 201 6.06 1.40 51.72
CA VAL A 201 5.31 2.15 52.73
C VAL A 201 6.24 3.05 53.56
#